data_AF-A0A0U3EYS5-F1
#
_entry.id   AF-A0A0U3EYS5-F1
#
_cell.length_a   1.000
_cell.length_b   1.000
_cell.length_c   1.000
_cell.angle_alpha   90.00
_cell.angle_beta   90.00
_cell.angle_gamma   90.00
#
_symmetry.space_group_name_H-M   'P 1'
#
loop_
_entity.id
_entity.type
_entity.pdbx_description
1 polymer ?
#
loop_
_entity_poly.entity_id
_entity_poly.type
_entity_poly.pdbx_seq_one_letter_code
_entity_poly.pdbx_strand_id
1 'polypeptide(L)'
;MALTQALFRQEVMQASQAQWLGSIRIGRPPSFAWVTGLSLCMAVALVSYAIWGEVTRKAKLPGLLMPTAGMLTVSAPQVGVVTELLVKEGELVAAGQPVIRLRSDRTTSLGDAAILNAQALAQRRQTLETERLLTQQQQRQRQQALNDRLRSLSAEERQAQAELETNRLRAGLAAKSLTRYVELEKDSFVSAVQLQQKQEELLDVQLRERNAERSLAALQRDIQATKAELLNNETSSSTSLAQVDRGLASLSQEFTENDARGGLRMVFKTGKAELSSPQLGFTGFEHHP
;
A
#
# COMPACT_ATOMS: atom_id res chain seq x y z
N MET A 1 133.03 54.62 32.31
CA MET A 1 134.25 54.26 31.56
C MET A 1 134.16 52.79 31.17
N ALA A 2 134.74 52.47 30.02
CA ALA A 2 134.47 51.31 29.20
C ALA A 2 135.10 49.99 29.66
N LEU A 3 134.60 48.89 29.06
CA LEU A 3 135.24 47.60 28.72
C LEU A 3 135.67 46.62 29.82
N THR A 4 135.17 45.38 29.75
CA THR A 4 135.90 44.10 29.52
C THR A 4 134.93 42.91 29.73
N GLN A 5 134.48 42.25 28.67
CA GLN A 5 134.99 40.98 28.12
C GLN A 5 134.50 39.72 28.85
N ALA A 6 133.74 38.91 28.10
CA ALA A 6 133.16 37.63 28.47
C ALA A 6 134.23 36.58 28.75
N LEU A 7 134.13 35.89 29.90
CA LEU A 7 135.10 34.87 30.28
C LEU A 7 134.60 33.42 30.22
N PHE A 8 133.30 33.13 30.07
CA PHE A 8 132.85 31.75 29.89
C PHE A 8 131.61 31.60 28.99
N ARG A 9 131.74 30.63 28.08
CA ARG A 9 130.82 30.27 26.99
C ARG A 9 129.72 29.33 27.49
N GLN A 10 128.47 29.65 27.15
CA GLN A 10 127.24 28.96 27.59
C GLN A 10 127.09 27.50 27.12
N GLU A 11 127.99 26.98 26.30
CA GLU A 11 127.87 25.65 25.70
C GLU A 11 128.51 24.53 26.53
N VAL A 12 129.22 24.85 27.61
CA VAL A 12 129.99 23.86 28.40
C VAL A 12 129.27 23.40 29.67
N MET A 13 128.28 24.15 30.18
CA MET A 13 127.55 23.78 31.41
C MET A 13 126.39 22.80 31.18
N GLN A 14 126.00 22.51 29.93
CA GLN A 14 124.97 21.51 29.62
C GLN A 14 125.52 20.09 29.36
N ALA A 15 126.84 19.90 29.39
CA ALA A 15 127.46 18.65 28.95
C ALA A 15 128.10 17.78 30.07
N SER A 16 128.10 18.21 31.34
CA SER A 16 128.95 17.57 32.37
C SER A 16 128.25 17.01 33.62
N GLN A 17 126.97 16.67 33.56
CA GLN A 17 126.34 15.75 34.53
C GLN A 17 125.73 14.58 33.77
N ALA A 18 126.60 13.65 33.35
CA ALA A 18 126.69 12.30 33.92
C ALA A 18 125.45 11.46 33.58
N GLN A 19 125.33 10.89 32.39
CA GLN A 19 126.15 9.75 31.92
C GLN A 19 126.37 8.71 33.02
N TRP A 20 125.29 7.98 33.33
CA TRP A 20 125.36 6.73 34.07
C TRP A 20 124.31 5.75 33.56
N LEU A 21 124.48 5.26 32.32
CA LEU A 21 124.06 3.92 31.84
C LEU A 21 124.12 3.83 30.29
N GLY A 22 125.26 3.33 29.79
CA GLY A 22 125.35 2.35 28.70
C GLY A 22 124.67 2.65 27.36
N SER A 23 125.47 2.94 26.33
CA SER A 23 125.10 2.79 24.93
C SER A 23 124.93 1.31 24.57
N ILE A 24 123.69 0.83 24.40
CA ILE A 24 123.42 -0.50 23.80
C ILE A 24 122.24 -0.42 22.83
N ARG A 25 122.60 -0.57 21.55
CA ARG A 25 121.88 -1.16 20.42
C ARG A 25 120.35 -1.38 20.50
N ILE A 26 119.71 -0.79 19.50
CA ILE A 26 118.39 -1.01 18.91
C ILE A 26 117.99 -2.49 18.80
N GLY A 27 116.74 -2.77 19.16
CA GLY A 27 116.01 -4.01 18.82
C GLY A 27 114.51 -3.87 19.12
N ARG A 28 113.74 -3.24 18.23
CA ARG A 28 112.26 -3.21 18.32
C ARG A 28 111.74 -4.47 17.62
N PRO A 29 111.14 -5.45 18.32
CA PRO A 29 110.63 -6.66 17.68
C PRO A 29 109.41 -6.34 16.80
N PRO A 30 109.25 -6.94 15.60
CA PRO A 30 108.14 -6.67 14.69
C PRO A 30 106.76 -7.11 15.24
N SER A 31 106.70 -7.82 16.37
CA SER A 31 105.46 -8.29 17.00
C SER A 31 104.61 -7.17 17.59
N PHE A 32 105.21 -6.07 18.07
CA PHE A 32 104.46 -5.00 18.74
C PHE A 32 103.62 -4.15 17.77
N ALA A 33 104.05 -4.05 16.51
CA ALA A 33 103.32 -3.36 15.45
C ALA A 33 102.03 -4.11 15.02
N TRP A 34 102.07 -5.45 15.02
CA TRP A 34 100.91 -6.28 14.70
C TRP A 34 99.80 -6.18 15.76
N VAL A 35 100.19 -6.20 17.05
CA VAL A 35 99.24 -6.09 18.16
C VAL A 35 98.56 -4.71 18.18
N THR A 36 99.30 -3.65 17.90
CA THR A 36 98.74 -2.29 17.79
C THR A 36 97.82 -2.14 16.58
N GLY A 37 98.16 -2.74 15.43
CA GLY A 37 97.29 -2.75 14.25
C GLY A 37 95.96 -3.48 14.48
N LEU A 38 95.99 -4.64 15.15
CA LEU A 38 94.78 -5.41 15.45
C LEU A 38 93.84 -4.66 16.41
N SER A 39 94.39 -4.04 17.46
CA SER A 39 93.63 -3.22 18.40
C SER A 39 92.96 -2.03 17.72
N LEU A 40 93.69 -1.34 16.83
CA LEU A 40 93.15 -0.20 16.09
C LEU A 40 92.01 -0.64 15.14
N CYS A 41 92.18 -1.77 14.46
CA CYS A 41 91.15 -2.33 13.58
C CYS A 41 89.87 -2.67 14.34
N MET A 42 89.97 -3.29 15.52
CA MET A 42 88.82 -3.63 16.35
C MET A 42 88.09 -2.38 16.90
N ALA A 43 88.85 -1.34 17.26
CA ALA A 43 88.27 -0.06 17.67
C ALA A 43 87.50 0.60 16.52
N VAL A 44 88.06 0.61 15.31
CA VAL A 44 87.39 1.14 14.11
C VAL A 44 86.11 0.34 13.79
N ALA A 45 86.15 -0.99 13.92
CA ALA A 45 84.99 -1.85 13.68
C ALA A 45 83.83 -1.53 14.65
N LEU A 46 84.12 -1.35 15.95
CA LEU A 46 83.10 -1.00 16.94
C LEU A 46 82.50 0.39 16.70
N VAL A 47 83.33 1.38 16.36
CA VAL A 47 82.87 2.73 16.05
C VAL A 47 81.99 2.72 14.79
N SER A 48 82.39 1.97 13.75
CA SER A 48 81.57 1.84 12.54
C SER A 48 80.22 1.17 12.81
N TYR A 49 80.17 0.13 13.65
CA TYR A 49 78.93 -0.53 14.04
C TYR A 49 78.03 0.39 14.87
N ALA A 50 78.59 1.24 15.73
CA ALA A 50 77.81 2.20 16.51
C ALA A 50 77.19 3.33 15.64
N ILE A 51 77.87 3.74 14.56
CA ILE A 51 77.37 4.79 13.65
C ILE A 51 76.29 4.25 12.71
N TRP A 52 76.43 3.00 12.23
CA TRP A 52 75.48 2.40 11.27
C TRP A 52 74.44 1.46 11.90
N GLY A 53 74.52 1.22 13.21
CA GLY A 53 73.63 0.30 13.92
C GLY A 53 72.25 0.89 14.20
N GLU A 54 71.37 0.91 13.19
CA GLU A 54 69.95 1.22 13.39
C GLU A 54 69.19 0.00 13.93
N VAL A 55 68.78 0.04 15.21
CA VAL A 55 67.88 -0.95 15.80
C VAL A 55 66.43 -0.51 15.58
N THR A 56 65.82 -0.95 14.49
CA THR A 56 64.38 -0.77 14.24
C THR A 56 63.53 -1.61 15.20
N ARG A 57 62.98 -0.99 16.23
CA ARG A 57 61.99 -1.62 17.13
C ARG A 57 60.57 -1.29 16.66
N LYS A 58 59.90 -2.25 16.01
CA LYS A 58 58.46 -2.16 15.65
C LYS A 58 57.61 -2.55 16.86
N ALA A 59 56.83 -1.62 17.40
CA ALA A 59 55.79 -1.89 18.39
C ALA A 59 54.43 -2.01 17.70
N LYS A 60 53.77 -3.17 17.86
CA LYS A 60 52.37 -3.39 17.46
C LYS A 60 51.45 -2.80 18.55
N LEU A 61 50.63 -1.80 18.24
CA LEU A 61 49.51 -1.39 19.10
C LEU A 61 48.26 -2.21 18.72
N PRO A 62 47.64 -2.96 19.64
CA PRO A 62 46.28 -3.46 19.44
C PRO A 62 45.29 -2.35 19.79
N GLY A 63 44.79 -1.63 18.79
CA GLY A 63 43.64 -0.74 18.95
C GLY A 63 42.36 -1.44 18.52
N LEU A 64 41.40 -1.64 19.41
CA LEU A 64 40.04 -1.99 19.05
C LEU A 64 39.29 -0.72 18.63
N LEU A 65 38.74 -0.71 17.42
CA LEU A 65 37.84 0.34 16.95
C LEU A 65 36.52 0.22 17.70
N MET A 66 36.32 1.02 18.75
CA MET A 66 35.00 1.20 19.37
C MET A 66 34.20 2.27 18.61
N PRO A 67 33.00 1.95 18.08
CA PRO A 67 32.14 2.94 17.44
C PRO A 67 31.63 3.96 18.46
N THR A 68 31.89 5.25 18.23
CA THR A 68 31.47 6.36 19.10
C THR A 68 29.98 6.71 19.03
N ALA A 69 29.21 6.09 18.12
CA ALA A 69 27.83 6.48 17.82
C ALA A 69 26.72 5.62 18.46
N GLY A 70 27.06 4.58 19.22
CA GLY A 70 26.08 3.66 19.83
C GLY A 70 25.45 2.68 18.82
N MET A 71 25.12 1.47 19.27
CA MET A 71 24.44 0.46 18.47
C MET A 71 22.92 0.58 18.67
N LEU A 72 22.15 0.74 17.59
CA LEU A 72 20.69 0.66 17.62
C LEU A 72 20.26 -0.70 17.09
N THR A 73 19.84 -1.60 17.98
CA THR A 73 19.26 -2.89 17.61
C THR A 73 17.84 -2.66 17.07
N VAL A 74 17.64 -2.89 15.77
CA VAL A 74 16.32 -2.80 15.14
C VAL A 74 15.67 -4.19 15.18
N SER A 75 14.74 -4.37 16.11
CA SER A 75 13.94 -5.60 16.21
C SER A 75 12.77 -5.57 15.22
N ALA A 76 12.46 -6.71 14.60
CA ALA A 76 11.27 -6.83 13.78
C ALA A 76 10.01 -6.66 14.65
N PRO A 77 9.00 -5.89 14.21
CA PRO A 77 7.76 -5.68 14.97
C PRO A 77 6.89 -6.95 15.06
N GLN A 78 7.19 -7.96 14.25
CA GLN A 78 6.47 -9.24 14.20
C GLN A 78 7.39 -10.36 13.69
N VAL A 79 7.12 -11.60 14.13
CA VAL A 79 7.85 -12.80 13.72
C VAL A 79 7.58 -13.07 12.24
N GLY A 80 8.64 -13.22 11.45
CA GLY A 80 8.52 -13.49 10.02
C GLY A 80 9.80 -14.09 9.43
N VAL A 81 9.68 -14.64 8.22
CA VAL A 81 10.80 -15.20 7.46
C VAL A 81 11.43 -14.09 6.62
N VAL A 82 12.75 -13.92 6.75
CA VAL A 82 13.51 -13.01 5.88
C VAL A 82 13.43 -13.53 4.44
N THR A 83 12.76 -12.79 3.57
CA THR A 83 12.57 -13.17 2.16
C THR A 83 13.68 -12.62 1.29
N GLU A 84 14.14 -11.41 1.58
CA GLU A 84 15.18 -10.75 0.81
C GLU A 84 15.97 -9.81 1.72
N LEU A 85 17.30 -9.93 1.67
CA LEU A 85 18.21 -8.96 2.27
C LEU A 85 18.63 -7.98 1.17
N LEU A 86 18.27 -6.72 1.33
CA LEU A 86 18.40 -5.68 0.29
C LEU A 86 19.73 -4.92 0.39
N VAL A 87 20.54 -5.21 1.41
CA VAL A 87 21.77 -4.49 1.77
C VAL A 87 22.82 -5.48 2.27
N LYS A 88 24.09 -5.20 2.00
CA LYS A 88 25.23 -6.03 2.44
C LYS A 88 25.80 -5.53 3.76
N GLU A 89 26.44 -6.43 4.50
CA GLU A 89 27.10 -6.09 5.75
C GLU A 89 28.17 -4.99 5.56
N GLY A 90 28.16 -3.99 6.43
CA GLY A 90 29.08 -2.84 6.38
C GLY A 90 28.66 -1.72 5.42
N GLU A 91 27.55 -1.88 4.70
CA GLU A 91 27.03 -0.88 3.77
C GLU A 91 26.38 0.31 4.51
N LEU A 92 26.58 1.51 3.98
CA LEU A 92 26.00 2.75 4.49
C LEU A 92 24.55 2.86 4.01
N VAL A 93 23.61 2.87 4.95
CA VAL A 93 22.17 2.90 4.67
C VAL A 93 21.62 4.29 4.96
N ALA A 94 20.91 4.88 4.02
CA ALA A 94 20.21 6.15 4.22
C ALA A 94 18.94 5.99 5.06
N ALA A 95 18.46 7.07 5.68
CA ALA A 95 17.16 7.02 6.38
C ALA A 95 16.07 6.84 5.34
N GLY A 96 15.15 5.89 5.56
CA GLY A 96 14.12 5.56 4.59
C GLY A 96 14.51 4.45 3.63
N GLN A 97 15.76 3.96 3.64
CA GLN A 97 16.18 2.88 2.74
C GLN A 97 15.75 1.50 3.31
N PRO A 98 15.11 0.65 2.49
CA PRO A 98 14.73 -0.69 2.91
C PRO A 98 15.96 -1.61 2.92
N VAL A 99 16.16 -2.34 4.03
CA VAL A 99 17.33 -3.21 4.25
C VAL A 99 16.92 -4.67 4.27
N ILE A 100 15.72 -4.98 4.78
CA ILE A 100 15.21 -6.35 4.90
C ILE A 100 13.75 -6.37 4.46
N ARG A 101 13.40 -7.33 3.59
CA ARG A 101 12.03 -7.69 3.30
C ARG A 101 11.67 -8.93 4.11
N LEU A 102 10.66 -8.79 4.98
CA LEU A 102 10.15 -9.87 5.82
C LEU A 102 8.82 -10.35 5.23
N ARG A 103 8.67 -11.67 5.08
CA ARG A 103 7.36 -12.29 4.86
C ARG A 103 6.90 -12.85 6.20
N SER A 104 5.86 -12.27 6.77
CA SER A 104 5.22 -12.79 7.97
C SER A 104 4.31 -13.95 7.59
N ASP A 105 4.91 -15.04 7.12
CA ASP A 105 4.17 -16.25 6.82
C ASP A 105 3.99 -17.02 8.13
N ARG A 106 2.75 -17.10 8.64
CA ARG A 106 2.38 -18.10 9.66
C ARG A 106 2.35 -19.48 9.00
N THR A 107 3.46 -19.92 8.44
CA THR A 107 3.59 -21.17 7.69
C THR A 107 3.85 -22.31 8.65
N THR A 108 2.82 -23.08 8.96
CA THR A 108 2.92 -24.55 9.06
C THR A 108 1.54 -25.23 9.22
N SER A 109 0.47 -24.49 9.54
CA SER A 109 -0.93 -24.99 9.48
C SER A 109 -1.93 -24.02 8.82
N LEU A 110 -1.54 -22.77 8.57
CA LEU A 110 -2.39 -21.72 7.99
C LEU A 110 -2.22 -21.52 6.47
N GLY A 111 -1.32 -22.24 5.79
CA GLY A 111 -1.23 -22.19 4.32
C GLY A 111 -2.49 -22.72 3.65
N ASP A 112 -3.00 -23.86 4.15
CA ASP A 112 -4.30 -24.40 3.77
C ASP A 112 -5.43 -23.44 4.16
N ALA A 113 -5.35 -22.80 5.33
CA ALA A 113 -6.36 -21.82 5.76
C ALA A 113 -6.37 -20.56 4.87
N ALA A 114 -5.22 -20.08 4.39
CA ALA A 114 -5.13 -18.94 3.49
C ALA A 114 -5.70 -19.28 2.10
N ILE A 115 -5.41 -20.48 1.59
CA ILE A 115 -5.98 -20.98 0.33
C ILE A 115 -7.50 -21.15 0.46
N LEU A 116 -7.98 -21.76 1.55
CA LEU A 116 -9.41 -21.94 1.83
C LEU A 116 -10.12 -20.59 1.97
N ASN A 117 -9.50 -19.60 2.63
CA ASN A 117 -10.04 -18.24 2.72
C ASN A 117 -10.10 -17.55 1.36
N ALA A 118 -9.06 -17.67 0.53
CA ALA A 118 -9.06 -17.10 -0.82
C ALA A 118 -10.16 -17.74 -1.70
N GLN A 119 -10.35 -19.06 -1.60
CA GLN A 119 -11.43 -19.77 -2.28
C GLN A 119 -12.81 -19.31 -1.78
N ALA A 120 -12.99 -19.17 -0.46
CA ALA A 120 -14.24 -18.70 0.13
C ALA A 120 -14.59 -17.26 -0.31
N LEU A 121 -13.61 -16.36 -0.35
CA LEU A 121 -13.78 -14.99 -0.85
C LEU A 121 -14.11 -14.97 -2.35
N ALA A 122 -13.44 -15.79 -3.16
CA ALA A 122 -13.72 -15.91 -4.59
C ALA A 122 -15.14 -16.44 -4.85
N GLN A 123 -15.56 -17.48 -4.12
CA GLN A 123 -16.91 -18.02 -4.21
C GLN A 123 -17.95 -16.98 -3.80
N ARG A 124 -17.71 -16.24 -2.70
CA ARG A 124 -18.60 -15.15 -2.25
C ARG A 124 -18.71 -14.03 -3.29
N ARG A 125 -17.59 -13.67 -3.95
CA ARG A 125 -17.59 -12.70 -5.05
C ARG A 125 -18.47 -13.16 -6.20
N GLN A 126 -18.30 -14.42 -6.63
CA GLN A 126 -19.09 -15.00 -7.71
C GLN A 126 -20.59 -15.05 -7.37
N THR A 127 -20.94 -15.37 -6.12
CA THR A 127 -22.33 -15.33 -5.65
C THR A 127 -22.91 -13.92 -5.74
N LEU A 128 -22.20 -12.89 -5.26
CA LEU A 128 -22.65 -11.50 -5.33
C LEU A 128 -22.75 -10.98 -6.78
N GLU A 129 -21.83 -11.37 -7.66
CA GLU A 129 -21.90 -11.02 -9.08
C GLU A 129 -23.12 -11.68 -9.76
N THR A 130 -23.41 -12.94 -9.42
CA THR A 130 -24.60 -13.64 -9.91
C THR A 130 -25.88 -12.99 -9.37
N GLU A 131 -25.92 -12.66 -8.08
CA GLU A 131 -27.03 -11.97 -7.43
C GLU A 131 -27.28 -10.60 -8.10
N ARG A 132 -26.22 -9.86 -8.43
CA ARG A 132 -26.31 -8.59 -9.17
C ARG A 132 -26.97 -8.79 -10.54
N LEU A 133 -26.53 -9.78 -11.31
CA LEU A 133 -27.09 -10.08 -12.64
C LEU A 133 -28.56 -10.48 -12.55
N LEU A 134 -28.92 -11.36 -11.62
CA LEU A 134 -30.30 -11.79 -11.39
C LEU A 134 -31.19 -10.62 -10.97
N THR A 135 -30.69 -9.77 -10.06
CA THR A 135 -31.39 -8.55 -9.63
C THR A 135 -31.66 -7.62 -10.81
N GLN A 136 -30.66 -7.37 -11.67
CA GLN A 136 -30.84 -6.55 -12.88
C GLN A 136 -31.84 -7.17 -13.86
N GLN A 137 -31.80 -8.49 -14.05
CA GLN A 137 -32.73 -9.19 -14.93
C GLN A 137 -34.16 -9.09 -14.40
N GLN A 138 -34.37 -9.34 -13.11
CA GLN A 138 -35.67 -9.24 -12.46
C GLN A 138 -36.24 -7.81 -12.58
N GLN A 139 -35.39 -6.79 -12.39
CA GLN A 139 -35.77 -5.39 -12.54
C GLN A 139 -36.23 -5.06 -13.96
N ARG A 140 -35.47 -5.50 -14.97
CA ARG A 140 -35.84 -5.32 -16.39
C ARG A 140 -37.16 -5.99 -16.72
N GLN A 141 -37.35 -7.24 -16.27
CA GLN A 141 -38.60 -7.97 -16.48
C GLN A 141 -39.79 -7.27 -15.81
N ARG A 142 -39.63 -6.81 -14.56
CA ARG A 142 -40.67 -6.08 -13.85
C ARG A 142 -41.02 -4.75 -14.54
N GLN A 143 -40.01 -4.01 -15.00
CA GLN A 143 -40.22 -2.76 -15.73
C GLN A 143 -40.95 -3.01 -17.06
N GLN A 144 -40.58 -4.06 -17.80
CA GLN A 144 -41.27 -4.47 -19.02
C GLN A 144 -42.74 -4.82 -18.75
N ALA A 145 -43.01 -5.63 -17.72
CA ALA A 145 -44.38 -6.00 -17.36
C ALA A 145 -45.24 -4.79 -16.97
N LEU A 146 -44.69 -3.83 -16.22
CA LEU A 146 -45.40 -2.58 -15.88
C LEU A 146 -45.66 -1.71 -17.11
N ASN A 147 -44.70 -1.60 -18.03
CA ASN A 147 -44.89 -0.90 -19.30
C ASN A 147 -45.95 -1.56 -20.18
N ASP A 148 -45.96 -2.90 -20.26
CA ASP A 148 -46.96 -3.66 -21.01
C ASP A 148 -48.36 -3.45 -20.45
N ARG A 149 -48.49 -3.49 -19.11
CA ARG A 149 -49.73 -3.17 -18.42
C ARG A 149 -50.20 -1.75 -18.71
N LEU A 150 -49.30 -0.78 -18.68
CA LEU A 150 -49.61 0.61 -19.00
C LEU A 150 -50.10 0.77 -20.46
N ARG A 151 -49.47 0.04 -21.40
CA ARG A 151 -49.92 0.01 -22.80
C ARG A 151 -51.32 -0.57 -22.94
N SER A 152 -51.63 -1.70 -22.28
CA SER A 152 -52.98 -2.28 -22.27
C SER A 152 -54.01 -1.30 -21.72
N LEU A 153 -53.76 -0.76 -20.51
CA LEU A 153 -54.66 0.18 -19.87
C LEU A 153 -54.89 1.44 -20.71
N SER A 154 -53.86 1.95 -21.40
CA SER A 154 -54.00 3.10 -22.30
C SER A 154 -54.81 2.78 -23.58
N ALA A 155 -54.80 1.54 -24.04
CA ALA A 155 -55.65 1.11 -25.15
C ALA A 155 -57.11 0.97 -24.69
N GLU A 156 -57.32 0.38 -23.51
CA GLU A 156 -58.63 0.28 -22.87
C GLU A 156 -59.23 1.66 -22.57
N GLU A 157 -58.43 2.61 -22.06
CA GLU A 157 -58.86 3.99 -21.82
C GLU A 157 -59.34 4.66 -23.11
N ARG A 158 -58.58 4.52 -24.21
CA ARG A 158 -58.98 5.07 -25.52
C ARG A 158 -60.29 4.47 -26.02
N GLN A 159 -60.51 3.18 -25.81
CA GLN A 159 -61.76 2.51 -26.18
C GLN A 159 -62.93 3.01 -25.30
N ALA A 160 -62.75 3.08 -23.99
CA ALA A 160 -63.76 3.60 -23.07
C ALA A 160 -64.10 5.07 -23.35
N GLN A 161 -63.12 5.87 -23.76
CA GLN A 161 -63.32 7.26 -24.15
C GLN A 161 -64.13 7.36 -25.46
N ALA A 162 -63.84 6.53 -26.45
CA ALA A 162 -64.65 6.47 -27.68
C ALA A 162 -66.11 6.03 -27.41
N GLU A 163 -66.31 5.08 -26.49
CA GLU A 163 -67.64 4.65 -26.05
C GLU A 163 -68.39 5.78 -25.35
N LEU A 164 -67.71 6.51 -24.45
CA LEU A 164 -68.28 7.67 -23.76
C LEU A 164 -68.72 8.75 -24.74
N GLU A 165 -67.87 9.12 -25.70
CA GLU A 165 -68.23 10.13 -26.72
C GLU A 165 -69.42 9.66 -27.57
N THR A 166 -69.50 8.38 -27.90
CA THR A 166 -70.65 7.81 -28.60
C THR A 166 -71.93 7.93 -27.77
N ASN A 167 -71.87 7.62 -26.47
CA ASN A 167 -73.03 7.73 -25.59
C ASN A 167 -73.46 9.19 -25.36
N ARG A 168 -72.51 10.13 -25.25
CA ARG A 168 -72.77 11.58 -25.20
C ARG A 168 -73.53 12.07 -26.43
N LEU A 169 -73.05 11.68 -27.62
CA LEU A 169 -73.72 12.02 -28.87
C LEU A 169 -75.15 11.47 -28.90
N ARG A 170 -75.36 10.20 -28.50
CA ARG A 170 -76.69 9.60 -28.42
C ARG A 170 -77.59 10.30 -27.40
N ALA A 171 -77.08 10.69 -26.24
CA ALA A 171 -77.83 11.43 -25.24
C ALA A 171 -78.27 12.79 -25.78
N GLY A 172 -77.39 13.51 -26.48
CA GLY A 172 -77.72 14.75 -27.16
C GLY A 172 -78.77 14.60 -28.26
N LEU A 173 -78.73 13.52 -29.03
CA LEU A 173 -79.76 13.20 -30.04
C LEU A 173 -81.11 12.84 -29.41
N ALA A 174 -81.10 12.02 -28.35
CA ALA A 174 -82.30 11.66 -27.61
C ALA A 174 -82.95 12.89 -26.95
N ALA A 175 -82.15 13.80 -26.41
CA ALA A 175 -82.64 15.06 -25.84
C ALA A 175 -83.31 15.95 -26.90
N LYS A 176 -82.68 16.12 -28.08
CA LYS A 176 -83.29 16.86 -29.21
C LYS A 176 -84.58 16.21 -29.70
N SER A 177 -84.62 14.87 -29.73
CA SER A 177 -85.83 14.13 -30.09
C SER A 177 -86.95 14.40 -29.09
N LEU A 178 -86.67 14.29 -27.79
CA LEU A 178 -87.63 14.58 -26.74
C LEU A 178 -88.17 16.01 -26.85
N THR A 179 -87.31 17.02 -27.06
CA THR A 179 -87.76 18.42 -27.26
C THR A 179 -88.74 18.54 -28.41
N ARG A 180 -88.48 17.89 -29.54
CA ARG A 180 -89.40 17.90 -30.69
C ARG A 180 -90.73 17.21 -30.38
N TYR A 181 -90.71 16.11 -29.63
CA TYR A 181 -91.93 15.43 -29.19
C TYR A 181 -92.75 16.27 -28.20
N VAL A 182 -92.09 17.04 -27.31
CA VAL A 182 -92.77 18.00 -26.43
C VAL A 182 -93.46 19.10 -27.24
N GLU A 183 -92.82 19.61 -28.29
CA GLU A 183 -93.44 20.60 -29.19
C GLU A 183 -94.65 20.02 -29.94
N LEU A 184 -94.52 18.81 -30.49
CA LEU A 184 -95.62 18.13 -31.18
C LEU A 184 -96.79 17.75 -30.28
N GLU A 185 -96.54 17.53 -28.98
CA GLU A 185 -97.59 17.23 -27.99
C GLU A 185 -98.46 18.46 -27.71
N LYS A 186 -97.85 19.66 -27.64
CA LYS A 186 -98.60 20.93 -27.50
C LYS A 186 -99.58 21.14 -28.64
N ASP A 187 -99.19 20.73 -29.85
CA ASP A 187 -100.03 20.79 -31.04
C ASP A 187 -100.95 19.56 -31.19
N SER A 188 -101.01 18.68 -30.17
CA SER A 188 -101.81 17.43 -30.12
C SER A 188 -101.51 16.41 -31.24
N PHE A 189 -100.32 16.48 -31.86
CA PHE A 189 -99.92 15.56 -32.93
C PHE A 189 -99.31 14.23 -32.42
N VAL A 190 -98.94 14.13 -31.14
CA VAL A 190 -98.40 12.92 -30.52
C VAL A 190 -99.10 12.63 -29.19
N SER A 191 -99.15 11.36 -28.78
CA SER A 191 -99.77 10.98 -27.52
C SER A 191 -98.83 11.16 -26.32
N ALA A 192 -99.39 11.39 -25.13
CA ALA A 192 -98.63 11.47 -23.89
C ALA A 192 -97.78 10.20 -23.63
N VAL A 193 -98.27 9.03 -24.07
CA VAL A 193 -97.52 7.75 -23.98
C VAL A 193 -96.27 7.77 -24.85
N GLN A 194 -96.35 8.33 -26.07
CA GLN A 194 -95.19 8.47 -26.95
C GLN A 194 -94.16 9.43 -26.36
N LEU A 195 -94.62 10.53 -25.74
CA LEU A 195 -93.74 11.47 -25.06
C LEU A 195 -93.02 10.81 -23.87
N GLN A 196 -93.75 10.08 -23.02
CA GLN A 196 -93.19 9.34 -21.90
C GLN A 196 -92.14 8.33 -22.37
N GLN A 197 -92.42 7.58 -23.44
CA GLN A 197 -91.48 6.60 -23.99
C GLN A 197 -90.18 7.26 -24.48
N LYS A 198 -90.24 8.47 -25.05
CA LYS A 198 -89.04 9.24 -25.43
C LYS A 198 -88.26 9.76 -24.23
N GLN A 199 -88.96 10.08 -23.15
CA GLN A 199 -88.32 10.48 -21.90
C GLN A 199 -87.58 9.32 -21.24
N GLU A 200 -88.18 8.12 -21.23
CA GLU A 200 -87.54 6.89 -20.76
C GLU A 200 -86.30 6.55 -21.61
N GLU A 201 -86.40 6.66 -22.95
CA GLU A 201 -85.26 6.45 -23.87
C GLU A 201 -84.08 7.40 -23.58
N LEU A 202 -84.35 8.68 -23.27
CA LEU A 202 -83.31 9.63 -22.88
C LEU A 202 -82.62 9.22 -21.57
N LEU A 203 -83.41 8.83 -20.55
CA LEU A 203 -82.89 8.41 -19.26
C LEU A 203 -82.01 7.15 -19.37
N ASP A 204 -82.41 6.19 -20.21
CA ASP A 204 -81.62 4.98 -20.48
C ASP A 204 -80.26 5.30 -21.12
N VAL A 205 -80.23 6.22 -22.08
CA VAL A 205 -78.96 6.62 -22.72
C VAL A 205 -78.09 7.42 -21.76
N GLN A 206 -78.66 8.30 -20.94
CA GLN A 206 -77.93 9.04 -19.90
C GLN A 206 -77.33 8.10 -18.84
N LEU A 207 -78.04 7.02 -18.47
CA LEU A 207 -77.50 6.00 -17.58
C LEU A 207 -76.26 5.32 -18.19
N ARG A 208 -76.32 4.98 -19.48
CA ARG A 208 -75.17 4.38 -20.21
C ARG A 208 -73.99 5.35 -20.29
N GLU A 209 -74.23 6.63 -20.56
CA GLU A 209 -73.21 7.68 -20.54
C GLU A 209 -72.50 7.72 -19.18
N ARG A 210 -73.25 7.83 -18.07
CA ARG A 210 -72.69 7.86 -16.71
C ARG A 210 -71.92 6.58 -16.35
N ASN A 211 -72.35 5.43 -16.86
CA ASN A 211 -71.63 4.16 -16.68
C ASN A 211 -70.28 4.18 -17.41
N ALA A 212 -70.26 4.67 -18.65
CA ALA A 212 -69.03 4.83 -19.43
C ALA A 212 -68.07 5.85 -18.77
N GLU A 213 -68.59 6.96 -18.22
CA GLU A 213 -67.78 7.93 -17.47
C GLU A 213 -67.12 7.31 -16.24
N ARG A 214 -67.87 6.51 -15.46
CA ARG A 214 -67.32 5.82 -14.29
C ARG A 214 -66.24 4.80 -14.67
N SER A 215 -66.44 4.10 -15.78
CA SER A 215 -65.46 3.15 -16.34
C SER A 215 -64.17 3.86 -16.74
N LEU A 216 -64.28 4.96 -17.49
CA LEU A 216 -63.13 5.78 -17.90
C LEU A 216 -62.36 6.31 -16.69
N ALA A 217 -63.07 6.83 -15.68
CA ALA A 217 -62.46 7.33 -14.45
C ALA A 217 -61.75 6.21 -13.65
N ALA A 218 -62.23 4.97 -13.70
CA ALA A 218 -61.56 3.82 -13.08
C ALA A 218 -60.25 3.49 -13.80
N LEU A 219 -60.29 3.38 -15.13
CA LEU A 219 -59.09 3.13 -15.96
C LEU A 219 -58.03 4.22 -15.75
N GLN A 220 -58.44 5.49 -15.66
CA GLN A 220 -57.54 6.60 -15.38
C GLN A 220 -56.84 6.45 -14.02
N ARG A 221 -57.57 6.05 -12.98
CA ARG A 221 -56.96 5.78 -11.66
C ARG A 221 -55.96 4.64 -11.73
N ASP A 222 -56.27 3.57 -12.45
CA ASP A 222 -55.38 2.41 -12.61
C ASP A 222 -54.11 2.76 -13.40
N ILE A 223 -54.23 3.61 -14.42
CA ILE A 223 -53.09 4.16 -15.16
C ILE A 223 -52.19 4.98 -14.22
N GLN A 224 -52.76 5.85 -13.39
CA GLN A 224 -51.98 6.66 -12.45
C GLN A 224 -51.31 5.79 -11.38
N ALA A 225 -52.00 4.77 -10.86
CA ALA A 225 -51.43 3.80 -9.93
C ALA A 225 -50.26 3.04 -10.55
N THR A 226 -50.40 2.58 -11.80
CA THR A 226 -49.34 1.87 -12.53
C THR A 226 -48.13 2.77 -12.81
N LYS A 227 -48.35 4.05 -13.15
CA LYS A 227 -47.28 5.04 -13.31
C LYS A 227 -46.53 5.28 -12.00
N ALA A 228 -47.24 5.40 -10.88
CA ALA A 228 -46.63 5.53 -9.56
C ALA A 228 -45.83 4.28 -9.19
N GLU A 229 -46.34 3.09 -9.50
CA GLU A 229 -45.59 1.83 -9.29
C GLU A 229 -44.30 1.80 -10.13
N LEU A 230 -44.31 2.33 -11.35
CA LEU A 230 -43.13 2.38 -12.20
C LEU A 230 -42.02 3.29 -11.63
N LEU A 231 -42.39 4.47 -11.10
CA LEU A 231 -41.46 5.37 -10.40
C LEU A 231 -40.89 4.73 -9.12
N ASN A 232 -41.73 4.04 -8.36
CA ASN A 232 -41.32 3.31 -7.16
C ASN A 232 -40.40 2.12 -7.50
N ASN A 233 -40.66 1.43 -8.61
CA ASN A 233 -39.82 0.33 -9.10
C ASN A 233 -38.42 0.83 -9.46
N GLU A 234 -38.29 2.00 -10.09
CA GLU A 234 -36.99 2.59 -10.40
C GLU A 234 -36.18 2.92 -9.13
N THR A 235 -36.83 3.56 -8.15
CA THR A 235 -36.18 3.90 -6.88
C THR A 235 -35.76 2.65 -6.09
N SER A 236 -36.65 1.67 -5.96
CA SER A 236 -36.36 0.41 -5.27
C SER A 236 -35.29 -0.41 -5.99
N SER A 237 -35.32 -0.43 -7.32
CA SER A 237 -34.30 -1.06 -8.18
C SER A 237 -32.90 -0.50 -7.91
N SER A 238 -32.77 0.83 -7.91
CA SER A 238 -31.50 1.51 -7.63
C SER A 238 -30.97 1.20 -6.22
N THR A 239 -31.87 1.11 -5.23
CA THR A 239 -31.53 0.79 -3.85
C THR A 239 -31.01 -0.65 -3.71
N SER A 240 -31.69 -1.61 -4.32
CA SER A 240 -31.28 -3.02 -4.30
C SER A 240 -29.93 -3.23 -4.99
N LEU A 241 -29.69 -2.59 -6.15
CA LEU A 241 -28.38 -2.67 -6.81
C LEU A 241 -27.27 -2.04 -5.97
N ALA A 242 -27.51 -0.86 -5.38
CA ALA A 242 -26.54 -0.21 -4.51
C ALA A 242 -26.19 -1.07 -3.28
N GLN A 243 -27.13 -1.87 -2.77
CA GLN A 243 -26.85 -2.82 -1.69
C GLN A 243 -25.90 -3.94 -2.13
N VAL A 244 -26.10 -4.54 -3.30
CA VAL A 244 -25.21 -5.57 -3.84
C VAL A 244 -23.83 -4.98 -4.16
N ASP A 245 -23.79 -3.79 -4.76
CA ASP A 245 -22.55 -3.08 -5.09
C ASP A 245 -21.74 -2.74 -3.82
N ARG A 246 -22.40 -2.33 -2.73
CA ARG A 246 -21.74 -2.16 -1.42
C ARG A 246 -21.17 -3.46 -0.87
N GLY A 247 -21.87 -4.59 -1.06
CA GLY A 247 -21.37 -5.91 -0.69
C GLY A 247 -20.09 -6.28 -1.45
N LEU A 248 -20.06 -6.01 -2.76
CA LEU A 248 -18.87 -6.22 -3.60
C LEU A 248 -17.71 -5.30 -3.19
N ALA A 249 -17.98 -4.03 -2.89
CA ALA A 249 -16.97 -3.08 -2.43
C ALA A 249 -16.35 -3.50 -1.08
N SER A 250 -17.20 -3.93 -0.13
CA SER A 250 -16.73 -4.46 1.17
C SER A 250 -15.87 -5.71 0.99
N LEU A 251 -16.22 -6.60 0.07
CA LEU A 251 -15.43 -7.80 -0.23
C LEU A 251 -14.08 -7.45 -0.87
N SER A 252 -14.06 -6.44 -1.75
CA SER A 252 -12.81 -5.93 -2.35
C SER A 252 -11.88 -5.30 -1.32
N GLN A 253 -12.45 -4.60 -0.31
CA GLN A 253 -11.68 -4.07 0.81
C GLN A 253 -11.08 -5.21 1.65
N GLU A 254 -11.88 -6.23 1.99
CA GLU A 254 -11.42 -7.41 2.74
C GLU A 254 -10.27 -8.13 2.00
N PHE A 255 -10.36 -8.25 0.67
CA PHE A 255 -9.28 -8.80 -0.15
C PHE A 255 -7.99 -7.96 -0.07
N THR A 256 -8.12 -6.63 -0.20
CA THR A 256 -6.97 -5.70 -0.15
C THR A 256 -6.32 -5.68 1.23
N GLU A 257 -7.11 -5.74 2.31
CA GLU A 257 -6.59 -5.82 3.68
C GLU A 257 -5.88 -7.15 3.94
N ASN A 258 -6.41 -8.26 3.41
CA ASN A 258 -5.77 -9.57 3.53
C ASN A 258 -4.44 -9.64 2.75
N ASP A 259 -4.41 -9.08 1.53
CA ASP A 259 -3.18 -8.99 0.71
C ASP A 259 -2.12 -8.10 1.37
N ALA A 260 -2.52 -6.93 1.91
CA ALA A 260 -1.63 -6.02 2.61
C ALA A 260 -1.02 -6.64 3.89
N ARG A 261 -1.78 -7.46 4.62
CA ARG A 261 -1.27 -8.22 5.79
C ARG A 261 -0.20 -9.25 5.38
N GLY A 262 -0.21 -9.73 4.14
CA GLY A 262 0.79 -10.66 3.62
C GLY A 262 2.16 -10.04 3.28
N GLY A 263 2.25 -8.71 3.12
CA GLY A 263 3.46 -8.03 2.64
C GLY A 263 3.96 -6.88 3.53
N LEU A 264 4.92 -7.14 4.41
CA LEU A 264 5.55 -6.11 5.25
C LEU A 264 6.94 -5.73 4.75
N ARG A 265 7.24 -4.42 4.66
CA ARG A 265 8.56 -3.88 4.33
C ARG A 265 9.15 -3.14 5.54
N MET A 266 10.36 -3.51 5.97
CA MET A 266 11.08 -2.82 7.04
C MET A 266 12.01 -1.74 6.47
N VAL A 267 11.98 -0.56 7.07
CA VAL A 267 12.74 0.61 6.63
C VAL A 267 13.58 1.15 7.78
N PHE A 268 14.84 1.52 7.51
CA PHE A 268 15.82 1.90 8.53
C PHE A 268 16.00 3.43 8.63
N LYS A 269 16.44 3.93 9.79
CA LYS A 269 17.02 5.29 9.95
C LYS A 269 18.53 5.23 9.65
N THR A 270 19.11 6.33 9.15
CA THR A 270 20.49 6.39 8.61
C THR A 270 21.53 5.76 9.53
N GLY A 271 22.39 4.89 8.99
CA GLY A 271 23.46 4.21 9.75
C GLY A 271 24.23 3.17 8.93
N LYS A 272 25.31 2.60 9.49
CA LYS A 272 25.98 1.42 8.92
C LYS A 272 25.24 0.16 9.35
N ALA A 273 24.92 -0.73 8.41
CA ALA A 273 24.26 -2.00 8.71
C ALA A 273 25.27 -3.05 9.20
N GLU A 274 25.06 -3.58 10.39
CA GLU A 274 25.79 -4.73 10.95
C GLU A 274 24.79 -5.86 11.20
N LEU A 275 25.04 -7.03 10.61
CA LEU A 275 24.12 -8.17 10.67
C LEU A 275 24.53 -9.07 11.84
N SER A 276 23.76 -9.08 12.93
CA SER A 276 23.90 -10.11 13.97
C SER A 276 23.05 -11.33 13.60
N SER A 277 23.64 -12.53 13.67
CA SER A 277 22.97 -13.82 13.44
C SER A 277 21.64 -13.93 14.21
N PRO A 278 20.60 -14.60 13.63
CA PRO A 278 19.34 -14.78 14.31
C PRO A 278 19.54 -15.59 15.60
N GLN A 279 19.22 -15.01 16.75
CA GLN A 279 19.12 -15.79 17.97
C GLN A 279 17.86 -16.65 17.88
N LEU A 280 18.06 -17.95 17.63
CA LEU A 280 17.06 -18.97 17.87
C LEU A 280 16.67 -18.91 19.35
N GLY A 281 15.51 -18.32 19.64
CA GLY A 281 14.88 -18.42 20.95
C GLY A 281 14.48 -19.87 21.20
N PHE A 282 15.37 -20.63 21.83
CA PHE A 282 15.03 -21.91 22.45
C PHE A 282 14.17 -21.61 23.68
N THR A 283 12.85 -21.66 23.54
CA THR A 283 11.95 -21.85 24.69
C THR A 283 11.97 -23.34 25.03
N GLY A 284 12.72 -23.69 26.07
CA GLY A 284 12.70 -25.03 26.65
C GLY A 284 11.31 -25.39 27.16
N PHE A 285 10.78 -26.51 26.68
CA PHE A 285 9.69 -27.20 27.37
C PHE A 285 10.32 -28.10 28.43
N GLU A 286 10.27 -27.66 29.68
CA GLU A 286 10.50 -28.52 30.84
C GLU A 286 9.33 -29.50 30.95
N HIS A 287 9.64 -30.76 30.68
CA HIS A 287 8.78 -31.90 30.96
C HIS A 287 9.12 -32.37 32.37
N HIS A 288 8.15 -32.43 33.28
CA HIS A 288 8.26 -33.26 34.47
C HIS A 288 6.86 -33.71 34.96
N PRO A 289 6.81 -34.83 35.70
CA PRO A 289 6.24 -36.10 35.25
C PRO A 289 4.79 -36.34 35.68
#